data_AF-A0A7S1GUD4-F1
#
_entry.id   AF-A0A7S1GUD4-F1
#
_cell.length_a   1.000
_cell.length_b   1.000
_cell.length_c   1.000
_cell.angle_alpha   90.00
_cell.angle_beta   90.00
_cell.angle_gamma   90.00
#
_symmetry.space_group_name_H-M   'P 1'
#
loop_
_entity.id
_entity.type
_entity.pdbx_description
1 polymer ?
#
loop_
_entity_poly.entity_id
_entity_poly.type
_entity_poly.pdbx_seq_one_letter_code
_entity_poly.pdbx_strand_id
1 'polypeptide(L)'
;VSVKPIIMLDGEHEVNEVWFDNVEVPVENLIGEENKGWTYAKHLLSHERTNIADVNRAKRELERLKRIAKAEGLMDDVRFRDQIALCEVDVVALEMMVLRVLSGERSGKQPLDVAGLLKIRGSELQQRYTELMMLAGGPLALPHVLEAMEAGWQGD
;
A
#
# COMPACT_ATOMS: atom_id res chain seq x y z
N VAL A 1 7.27 29.79 -7.98
CA VAL A 1 6.82 28.51 -7.38
C VAL A 1 7.21 28.52 -5.91
N SER A 2 6.29 28.22 -5.00
CA SER A 2 6.60 27.99 -3.58
C SER A 2 6.07 26.63 -3.13
N VAL A 3 6.83 25.95 -2.28
CA VAL A 3 6.55 24.60 -1.80
C VAL A 3 6.46 24.63 -0.29
N LYS A 4 5.39 24.06 0.27
CA LYS A 4 5.18 23.94 1.71
C LYS A 4 4.99 22.47 2.08
N PRO A 5 5.74 21.94 3.07
CA PRO A 5 5.57 20.57 3.51
C PRO A 5 4.22 20.37 4.19
N ILE A 6 3.64 19.19 3.98
CA ILE A 6 2.53 18.67 4.79
C ILE A 6 3.08 17.49 5.59
N ILE A 7 3.04 17.61 6.91
CA ILE A 7 3.46 16.54 7.81
C ILE A 7 2.27 15.59 7.98
N MET A 8 2.48 14.32 7.61
CA MET A 8 1.47 13.28 7.60
C MET A 8 1.20 12.75 9.02
N LEU A 9 0.18 11.91 9.17
CA LEU A 9 -0.25 11.39 10.48
C LEU A 9 0.85 10.60 11.21
N ASP A 10 1.70 9.92 10.45
CA ASP A 10 2.87 9.18 10.90
C ASP A 10 4.10 10.06 11.18
N GLY A 11 3.99 11.37 10.97
CA GLY A 11 5.08 12.33 11.15
C GLY A 11 6.02 12.44 9.95
N GLU A 12 5.83 11.65 8.89
CA GLU A 12 6.67 11.71 7.70
C GLU A 12 6.30 12.91 6.80
N HIS A 13 7.29 13.40 6.05
CA HIS A 13 7.13 14.42 5.03
C HIS A 13 7.19 13.79 3.64
N GLU A 14 6.08 13.22 3.21
CA GLU A 14 5.97 12.60 1.88
C GLU A 14 5.29 13.52 0.83
N VAL A 15 4.44 14.45 1.28
CA VAL A 15 3.62 15.27 0.39
C VAL A 15 3.79 16.78 0.65
N ASN A 16 3.50 17.58 -0.36
CA ASN A 16 3.66 19.02 -0.33
C ASN A 16 2.42 19.73 -0.87
N GLU A 17 2.17 20.92 -0.36
CA GLU A 17 1.36 21.92 -1.05
C GLU A 17 2.28 22.75 -1.97
N VAL A 18 1.94 22.85 -3.26
CA VAL A 18 2.76 23.55 -4.26
C VAL A 18 1.94 24.67 -4.90
N TRP A 19 2.46 25.90 -4.80
CA TRP A 19 1.82 27.10 -5.34
C TRP A 19 2.55 27.59 -6.59
N PHE A 20 1.78 27.81 -7.66
CA PHE A 20 2.23 28.39 -8.92
C PHE A 20 1.66 29.81 -9.06
N ASP A 21 2.43 30.82 -8.63
CA ASP A 21 2.08 32.24 -8.79
C ASP A 21 2.85 32.83 -9.99
N ASN A 22 2.11 33.30 -11.00
CA ASN A 22 2.63 33.89 -12.25
C ASN A 22 3.78 33.07 -12.88
N VAL A 23 3.66 31.75 -12.88
CA VAL A 23 4.69 30.85 -13.43
C VAL A 23 4.52 30.75 -14.93
N GLU A 24 5.55 31.15 -15.67
CA GLU A 24 5.64 30.94 -17.11
C GLU A 24 6.30 29.59 -17.41
N VAL A 25 5.66 28.79 -18.26
CA VAL A 25 6.16 27.47 -18.69
C VAL A 25 6.29 27.48 -20.22
N PRO A 26 7.47 27.16 -20.77
CA PRO A 26 7.66 27.07 -22.21
C PRO A 26 6.75 26.00 -22.85
N VAL A 27 6.26 26.26 -24.07
CA VAL A 27 5.31 25.36 -24.76
C VAL A 27 5.92 23.99 -25.07
N GLU A 28 7.24 23.93 -25.25
CA GLU A 28 8.00 22.69 -25.45
C GLU A 28 7.96 21.73 -24.24
N ASN A 29 7.56 22.22 -23.06
CA ASN A 29 7.36 21.40 -21.86
C ASN A 29 5.95 20.78 -21.78
N LEU A 30 5.07 21.06 -22.74
CA LEU A 30 3.76 20.42 -22.82
C LEU A 30 3.93 18.92 -23.08
N ILE A 31 3.49 18.10 -22.13
CA ILE A 31 3.48 16.65 -22.29
C ILE A 31 2.26 16.24 -23.10
N GLY A 32 2.49 15.76 -24.32
CA GLY A 32 1.44 15.30 -25.23
C GLY A 32 0.71 16.48 -25.90
N GLU A 33 -0.61 16.38 -26.00
CA GLU A 33 -1.46 17.33 -26.69
C GLU A 33 -2.23 18.26 -25.73
N GLU A 34 -2.45 19.50 -26.16
CA GLU A 34 -3.26 20.47 -25.43
C GLU A 34 -4.68 19.92 -25.23
N ASN A 35 -5.28 20.16 -24.06
CA ASN A 35 -6.61 19.67 -23.68
C ASN A 35 -6.75 18.14 -23.56
N LYS A 36 -5.65 17.38 -23.55
CA LYS A 36 -5.66 15.91 -23.34
C LYS A 36 -5.14 15.45 -21.97
N GLY A 37 -4.89 16.38 -21.04
CA GLY A 37 -4.34 16.08 -19.71
C GLY A 37 -5.06 14.96 -18.95
N TRP A 38 -6.40 14.91 -19.01
CA TRP A 38 -7.18 13.85 -18.35
C TRP A 38 -6.95 12.46 -18.94
N THR A 39 -6.75 12.37 -20.25
CA THR A 39 -6.45 11.10 -20.93
C THR A 39 -5.12 10.54 -20.45
N TYR A 40 -4.09 11.38 -20.38
CA TYR A 40 -2.77 10.99 -19.89
C TYR A 40 -2.78 10.67 -18.39
N ALA A 41 -3.49 11.47 -17.57
CA ALA A 41 -3.64 11.22 -16.14
C ALA A 41 -4.28 9.86 -15.85
N LYS A 42 -5.36 9.50 -16.56
CA LYS A 42 -5.99 8.17 -16.41
C LYS A 42 -5.08 7.03 -16.81
N HIS A 43 -4.30 7.21 -17.86
CA HIS A 43 -3.33 6.21 -18.32
C HIS A 43 -2.22 5.98 -17.28
N LEU A 44 -1.70 7.05 -16.67
CA LEU A 44 -0.72 6.94 -15.57
C LEU A 44 -1.34 6.26 -14.35
N LEU A 45 -2.54 6.67 -13.94
CA LEU A 45 -3.27 6.06 -12.82
C LEU A 45 -3.50 4.55 -13.01
N SER A 46 -3.75 4.09 -14.23
CA SER A 46 -3.88 2.65 -14.49
C SER A 46 -2.55 1.90 -14.38
N HIS A 47 -1.44 2.51 -14.78
CA HIS A 47 -0.10 1.90 -14.72
C HIS A 47 0.44 1.80 -13.29
N GLU A 48 0.23 2.84 -12.48
CA GLU A 48 0.67 2.82 -11.08
C GLU A 48 0.02 1.67 -10.32
N ARG A 49 -1.26 1.38 -10.59
CA ARG A 49 -2.11 0.44 -9.83
C ARG A 49 -1.75 -1.04 -9.96
N THR A 50 -0.95 -1.45 -10.93
CA THR A 50 -0.47 -2.84 -11.01
C THR A 50 0.61 -3.13 -9.94
N ASN A 51 1.37 -2.11 -9.53
CA ASN A 51 2.39 -2.22 -8.47
C ASN A 51 1.79 -2.07 -7.06
N ILE A 52 0.56 -1.56 -6.92
CA ILE A 52 -0.05 -1.19 -5.62
C ILE A 52 -0.59 -2.39 -4.84
N ALA A 53 -0.82 -3.54 -5.45
CA ALA A 53 -1.30 -4.72 -4.71
C ALA A 53 -0.31 -5.16 -3.62
N ASP A 54 0.98 -4.76 -3.74
CA ASP A 54 2.03 -4.92 -2.74
C ASP A 54 2.04 -6.28 -2.02
N VAL A 55 1.89 -7.34 -2.83
CA VAL A 55 1.80 -8.74 -2.37
C VAL A 55 3.04 -9.13 -1.58
N ASN A 56 4.21 -8.62 -1.98
CA ASN A 56 5.48 -8.88 -1.30
C ASN A 56 5.48 -8.30 0.13
N ARG A 57 5.03 -7.05 0.31
CA ARG A 57 4.83 -6.49 1.66
C ARG A 57 3.80 -7.30 2.43
N ALA A 58 2.65 -7.63 1.84
CA ALA A 58 1.60 -8.39 2.52
C ALA A 58 2.10 -9.75 3.04
N LYS A 59 2.90 -10.48 2.25
CA LYS A 59 3.55 -11.73 2.69
C LYS A 59 4.52 -11.50 3.85
N ARG A 60 5.37 -10.49 3.77
CA ARG A 60 6.33 -10.15 4.82
C ARG A 60 5.62 -9.78 6.13
N GLU A 61 4.60 -8.93 6.06
CA GLU A 61 3.85 -8.49 7.23
C GLU A 61 3.00 -9.62 7.81
N LEU A 62 2.45 -10.52 6.99
CA LEU A 62 1.80 -11.74 7.49
C LEU A 62 2.76 -12.61 8.32
N GLU A 63 4.00 -12.80 7.88
CA GLU A 63 5.01 -13.51 8.67
C GLU A 63 5.41 -12.75 9.94
N ARG A 64 5.41 -11.42 9.91
CA ARG A 64 5.58 -10.60 11.12
C ARG A 64 4.42 -10.79 12.10
N LEU A 65 3.18 -10.79 11.62
CA LEU A 65 1.98 -11.02 12.42
C LEU A 65 2.06 -12.38 13.13
N LYS A 66 2.43 -13.44 12.41
CA LYS A 66 2.61 -14.78 13.00
C LYS A 66 3.70 -14.80 14.07
N ARG A 67 4.81 -14.08 13.87
CA ARG A 67 5.89 -13.97 14.88
C ARG A 67 5.40 -13.28 16.15
N ILE A 68 4.67 -12.17 16.02
CA ILE A 68 4.07 -11.45 17.15
C ILE A 68 3.05 -12.35 17.86
N ALA A 69 2.12 -12.94 17.12
CA ALA A 69 1.10 -13.83 17.68
C ALA A 69 1.71 -15.03 18.42
N LYS A 70 2.82 -15.58 17.92
CA LYS A 70 3.55 -16.66 18.60
C LYS A 70 4.23 -16.18 19.88
N ALA A 71 4.86 -15.01 19.86
CA ALA A 71 5.53 -14.44 21.04
C ALA A 71 4.52 -14.15 22.16
N GLU A 72 3.32 -13.70 21.80
CA GLU A 72 2.22 -13.39 22.72
C GLU A 72 1.34 -14.61 23.09
N GLY A 73 1.70 -15.82 22.63
CA GLY A 73 0.97 -17.06 22.95
C GLY A 73 -0.41 -17.20 22.29
N LEU A 74 -0.74 -16.38 21.30
CA LEU A 74 -2.05 -16.34 20.65
C LEU A 74 -2.27 -17.44 19.59
N MET A 75 -1.23 -18.22 19.27
CA MET A 75 -1.35 -19.32 18.31
C MET A 75 -2.19 -20.50 18.83
N ASP A 76 -2.38 -20.59 20.16
CA ASP A 76 -3.25 -21.58 20.81
C ASP A 76 -4.71 -21.12 20.85
N ASP A 77 -4.99 -19.81 20.65
CA ASP A 77 -6.34 -19.28 20.50
C ASP A 77 -6.88 -19.59 19.10
N VAL A 78 -7.91 -20.42 19.04
CA VAL A 78 -8.53 -20.87 17.79
C VAL A 78 -9.07 -19.68 16.98
N ARG A 79 -9.70 -18.70 17.63
CA ARG A 79 -10.30 -17.55 16.93
C ARG A 79 -9.23 -16.64 16.34
N PHE A 80 -8.13 -16.42 17.07
CA PHE A 80 -7.02 -15.61 16.56
C PHE A 80 -6.34 -16.31 15.38
N ARG A 81 -6.08 -17.62 15.51
CA ARG A 81 -5.50 -18.44 14.43
C ARG A 81 -6.38 -18.46 13.18
N ASP A 82 -7.71 -18.54 13.33
CA ASP A 82 -8.64 -18.48 12.21
C ASP A 82 -8.57 -17.13 11.46
N GLN A 83 -8.37 -16.01 12.17
CA GLN A 83 -8.19 -14.71 11.52
C GLN A 83 -6.87 -14.62 10.76
N ILE A 84 -5.78 -15.20 11.27
CA ILE A 84 -4.52 -15.31 10.53
C ILE A 84 -4.74 -16.14 9.27
N ALA A 85 -5.38 -17.31 9.37
CA ALA A 85 -5.64 -18.18 8.22
C ALA A 85 -6.46 -17.49 7.13
N LEU A 86 -7.46 -16.68 7.51
CA LEU A 86 -8.21 -15.84 6.55
C LEU A 86 -7.30 -14.83 5.84
N CYS A 87 -6.38 -14.19 6.57
CA CYS A 87 -5.39 -13.30 5.94
C CYS A 87 -4.45 -14.07 4.99
N GLU A 88 -4.02 -15.28 5.32
CA GLU A 88 -3.20 -16.12 4.43
C GLU A 88 -3.93 -16.42 3.12
N VAL A 89 -5.21 -16.82 3.21
CA VAL A 89 -6.06 -17.07 2.04
C VAL A 89 -6.21 -15.81 1.19
N ASP A 90 -6.45 -14.66 1.83
CA ASP A 90 -6.56 -13.37 1.13
C ASP A 90 -5.24 -12.98 0.44
N VAL A 91 -4.07 -13.21 1.06
CA VAL A 91 -2.75 -12.97 0.44
C VAL A 91 -2.57 -13.82 -0.82
N VAL A 92 -2.87 -15.12 -0.74
CA VAL A 92 -2.75 -16.04 -1.89
C VAL A 92 -3.74 -15.66 -2.99
N ALA A 93 -4.98 -15.31 -2.63
CA ALA A 93 -5.98 -14.85 -3.59
C ALA A 93 -5.53 -13.57 -4.30
N LEU A 94 -5.01 -12.59 -3.56
CA LEU A 94 -4.49 -11.35 -4.12
C LEU A 94 -3.32 -11.60 -5.07
N GLU A 95 -2.38 -12.48 -4.69
CA GLU A 95 -1.27 -12.88 -5.56
C GLU A 95 -1.76 -13.47 -6.88
N MET A 96 -2.73 -14.39 -6.83
CA MET A 96 -3.27 -15.02 -8.03
C MET A 96 -4.01 -14.02 -8.93
N MET A 97 -4.68 -13.03 -8.33
CA MET A 97 -5.31 -11.95 -9.08
C MET A 97 -4.27 -11.07 -9.80
N VAL A 98 -3.17 -10.72 -9.13
CA VAL A 98 -2.06 -9.96 -9.73
C VAL A 98 -1.44 -10.75 -10.89
N LEU A 99 -1.13 -12.04 -10.69
CA LEU A 99 -0.57 -12.90 -11.74
C LEU A 99 -1.53 -13.04 -12.95
N ARG A 100 -2.85 -13.05 -12.70
CA ARG A 100 -3.84 -13.05 -13.78
C ARG A 100 -3.83 -11.75 -14.58
N VAL A 101 -3.68 -10.59 -13.93
CA VAL A 101 -3.54 -9.31 -14.63
C VAL A 101 -2.28 -9.28 -15.48
N LEU A 102 -1.14 -9.63 -14.88
CA LEU A 102 0.16 -9.64 -15.57
C LEU A 102 0.20 -10.60 -16.77
N SER A 103 -0.47 -11.77 -16.66
CA SER A 103 -0.58 -12.69 -17.79
C SER A 103 -1.55 -12.18 -18.87
N GLY A 104 -2.60 -11.45 -18.50
CA GLY A 104 -3.56 -10.83 -19.42
C GLY A 104 -2.97 -9.65 -20.22
N GLU A 105 -2.13 -8.82 -19.60
CA GLU A 105 -1.50 -7.67 -20.27
C GLU A 105 -0.68 -8.08 -21.51
N ARG A 106 0.01 -9.22 -21.46
CA ARG A 106 0.75 -9.78 -22.61
C ARG A 106 -0.13 -10.11 -23.81
N SER A 107 -1.44 -10.24 -23.61
CA SER A 107 -2.42 -10.56 -24.68
C SER A 107 -3.12 -9.32 -25.27
N GLY A 108 -2.73 -8.09 -24.87
CA GLY A 108 -3.31 -6.84 -25.37
C GLY A 108 -4.68 -6.49 -24.81
N LYS A 109 -5.23 -7.31 -23.91
CA LYS A 109 -6.44 -6.99 -23.15
C LYS A 109 -6.01 -6.19 -21.92
N GLN A 110 -6.31 -4.90 -21.88
CA GLN A 110 -6.15 -4.10 -20.65
C GLN A 110 -7.45 -4.14 -19.84
N PRO A 111 -7.49 -4.82 -18.69
CA PRO A 111 -8.65 -4.78 -17.83
C PRO A 111 -8.49 -3.61 -16.86
N LEU A 112 -8.82 -2.39 -17.31
CA LEU A 112 -8.81 -1.18 -16.47
C LEU A 112 -9.64 -1.37 -15.17
N ASP A 113 -10.64 -2.25 -15.18
CA ASP A 113 -11.49 -2.58 -14.03
C ASP A 113 -10.79 -3.42 -12.95
N VAL A 114 -9.76 -4.21 -13.28
CA VAL A 114 -9.13 -5.11 -12.30
C VAL A 114 -8.13 -4.37 -11.42
N ALA A 115 -7.51 -3.30 -11.91
CA ALA A 115 -6.56 -2.49 -11.16
C ALA A 115 -7.20 -1.83 -9.92
N GLY A 116 -8.44 -1.34 -10.05
CA GLY A 116 -9.21 -0.80 -8.92
C GLY A 116 -9.54 -1.87 -7.87
N LEU A 117 -9.95 -3.06 -8.33
CA LEU A 117 -10.22 -4.19 -7.45
C LEU A 117 -8.97 -4.63 -6.67
N LEU A 118 -7.82 -4.74 -7.34
CA LEU A 118 -6.54 -5.05 -6.70
C LEU A 118 -6.17 -4.02 -5.64
N LYS A 119 -6.38 -2.74 -5.91
CA LYS A 119 -6.12 -1.69 -4.91
C LYS A 119 -6.96 -1.88 -3.67
N ILE A 120 -8.28 -2.05 -3.84
CA ILE A 120 -9.23 -2.20 -2.74
C ILE A 120 -8.85 -3.39 -1.87
N ARG A 121 -8.74 -4.58 -2.48
CA ARG A 121 -8.39 -5.82 -1.77
C ARG A 121 -7.01 -5.74 -1.12
N GLY A 122 -6.05 -5.12 -1.79
CA GLY A 122 -4.72 -4.84 -1.23
C GLY A 122 -4.81 -4.01 0.05
N SER A 123 -5.44 -2.82 0.03
CA SER A 123 -5.55 -1.99 1.24
C SER A 123 -6.38 -2.63 2.36
N GLU A 124 -7.47 -3.32 2.04
CA GLU A 124 -8.29 -4.00 3.05
C GLU A 124 -7.49 -5.09 3.77
N LEU A 125 -6.68 -5.85 3.02
CA LEU A 125 -5.78 -6.84 3.59
C LEU A 125 -4.68 -6.18 4.43
N GLN A 126 -4.12 -5.05 3.98
CA GLN A 126 -3.14 -4.27 4.73
C GLN A 126 -3.69 -3.80 6.08
N GLN A 127 -4.89 -3.24 6.05
CA GLN A 127 -5.59 -2.84 7.26
C GLN A 127 -5.81 -4.04 8.19
N ARG A 128 -6.31 -5.16 7.66
CA ARG A 128 -6.65 -6.34 8.46
C ARG A 128 -5.45 -6.95 9.18
N TYR A 129 -4.32 -7.18 8.50
CA TYR A 129 -3.15 -7.73 9.20
C TYR A 129 -2.57 -6.74 10.21
N THR A 130 -2.67 -5.43 9.96
CA THR A 130 -2.16 -4.41 10.88
C THR A 130 -3.03 -4.32 12.13
N GLU A 131 -4.36 -4.38 11.98
CA GLU A 131 -5.31 -4.47 13.10
C GLU A 131 -5.07 -5.73 13.93
N LEU A 132 -4.80 -6.89 13.30
CA LEU A 132 -4.43 -8.11 14.02
C LEU A 132 -3.10 -7.98 14.77
N MET A 133 -2.11 -7.27 14.21
CA MET A 133 -0.87 -6.99 14.94
C MET A 133 -1.11 -6.10 16.15
N MET A 134 -1.97 -5.08 16.03
CA MET A 134 -2.36 -4.23 17.15
C MET A 134 -3.08 -5.02 18.24
N LEU A 135 -4.02 -5.91 17.85
CA LEU A 135 -4.72 -6.79 18.78
C LEU A 135 -3.76 -7.77 19.47
N ALA A 136 -2.78 -8.30 18.74
CA ALA A 136 -1.77 -9.18 19.32
C ALA A 136 -0.88 -8.45 20.33
N GLY A 137 -0.40 -7.25 19.99
CA GLY A 137 0.43 -6.45 20.88
C GLY A 137 -0.32 -5.87 22.09
N GLY A 138 -1.65 -5.77 22.02
CA GLY A 138 -2.48 -5.27 23.11
C GLY A 138 -1.99 -3.90 23.61
N PRO A 139 -1.73 -3.72 24.93
CA PRO A 139 -1.19 -2.47 25.46
C PRO A 139 0.16 -2.04 24.85
N LEU A 140 0.98 -2.98 24.37
CA LEU A 140 2.28 -2.69 23.75
C LEU A 140 2.14 -2.10 22.34
N ALA A 141 0.93 -2.06 21.77
CA ALA A 141 0.67 -1.40 20.49
C ALA A 141 0.39 0.11 20.60
N LEU A 142 0.25 0.65 21.83
CA LEU A 142 -0.07 2.06 22.08
C LEU A 142 1.13 3.02 22.02
N PRO A 143 2.36 2.64 22.45
CA PRO A 143 3.50 3.55 22.39
C PRO A 143 3.81 3.98 20.96
N HIS A 144 3.93 5.29 20.75
CA HIS A 144 4.39 5.85 19.48
C HIS A 144 5.91 6.00 19.52
N VAL A 145 6.61 5.07 18.87
CA VAL A 145 8.09 5.04 18.79
C VAL A 145 8.49 5.40 17.36
N LEU A 146 8.79 6.68 17.13
CA LEU A 146 9.13 7.19 15.80
C LEU A 146 10.40 6.54 15.23
N GLU A 147 11.37 6.25 16.10
CA GLU A 147 12.63 5.61 15.75
C GLU A 147 12.40 4.20 15.18
N ALA A 148 11.31 3.53 15.56
CA ALA A 148 10.95 2.21 15.03
C ALA A 148 10.50 2.23 13.56
N MET A 149 10.25 3.42 13.01
CA MET A 149 9.92 3.62 11.60
C MET A 149 11.18 3.77 10.74
N GLU A 150 12.35 4.01 11.36
CA GLU A 150 13.61 4.15 10.63
C GLU A 150 14.09 2.82 10.05
N ALA A 151 14.66 2.88 8.84
CA ALA A 151 15.22 1.71 8.19
C ALA A 151 16.38 1.13 9.00
N GLY A 152 16.25 -0.13 9.42
CA GLY A 152 17.28 -0.85 10.15
C GLY A 152 17.17 -0.77 11.68
N TRP A 153 16.09 -0.20 12.22
CA TRP A 153 15.81 -0.23 13.66
C TRP A 153 15.68 -1.66 14.20
N GLN A 154 16.38 -1.97 15.29
CA GLN A 154 16.43 -3.32 15.91
C GLN A 154 15.81 -3.39 17.31
N GLY A 155 15.44 -2.25 17.90
CA GLY A 155 14.71 -2.18 19.16
C GLY A 155 15.50 -2.61 20.40
N ASP A 156 16.77 -2.20 20.49
CA ASP A 156 17.59 -2.35 21.71
C ASP A 156 16.98 -1.62 22.92
#